data_AF-A0A151N2I4-F1
#
_entry.id   AF-A0A151N2I4-F1
#
_cell.length_a   1.000
_cell.length_b   1.000
_cell.length_c   1.000
_cell.angle_alpha   90.00
_cell.angle_beta   90.00
_cell.angle_gamma   90.00
#
_symmetry.space_group_name_H-M   'P 1'
#
loop_
_entity.id
_entity.type
_entity.pdbx_description
1 polymer ?
#
loop_
_entity_poly.entity_id
_entity_poly.type
_entity_poly.pdbx_seq_one_letter_code
_entity_poly.pdbx_strand_id
1 'polypeptide(L)'
;MLPALQESVEGDERELESSEEERRPERCSTSYYCLYDYLGCRSSQQGAERVDGSPSGAAAETSAAEDFSLSLVDTNLPAEAETELRSFVAKRLTKGALFEGLGNVASVELSIPEVKVGCYYCLLQQEKLLEAATLESNINSPEYVICFLGGSEKGLELFRLELDKYVQGLKINLDAEQSNLETCVTPYLRSWFEDCVCPIQRVVQLFQEKLAFLLHAALSYMPVEVKDSDERTKKDIDRFLSAASLQGLVQEGTMTSLCIAMTEEQHKSVMIDFSGPQLQVHNAGSNKFCEDWMQAFINGPEGGNPFLLWQILENFKLKAIQDINNLKRFIRQAEMNHYALFKCYIFLKNCGSGDVLLKIVKVEHAEMPEAKNVVTVLEEFMKETAVA
;
A
#
# COMPACT_ATOMS: atom_id res chain seq x y z
N MET A 1 2.52 -9.07 60.27
CA MET A 1 1.37 -10.01 60.24
C MET A 1 0.45 -9.55 59.12
N LEU A 2 0.31 -10.36 58.07
CA LEU A 2 -0.86 -10.36 57.16
C LEU A 2 -2.06 -10.98 57.91
N PRO A 3 -3.33 -10.66 57.55
CA PRO A 3 -4.03 -11.22 56.36
C PRO A 3 -4.82 -10.16 55.55
N ALA A 4 -4.76 -10.12 54.21
CA ALA A 4 -5.44 -10.96 53.21
C ALA A 4 -6.96 -10.71 53.09
N LEU A 5 -7.36 -9.92 52.07
CA LEU A 5 -8.59 -10.12 51.29
C LEU A 5 -8.34 -9.63 49.85
N GLN A 6 -8.91 -10.40 48.93
CA GLN A 6 -8.54 -10.57 47.53
C GLN A 6 -9.82 -10.34 46.72
N GLU A 7 -9.86 -9.30 45.89
CA GLU A 7 -10.84 -9.11 44.82
C GLU A 7 -10.08 -8.49 43.63
N SER A 8 -9.57 -9.34 42.75
CA SER A 8 -10.17 -9.70 41.46
C SER A 8 -9.86 -8.65 40.38
N VAL A 9 -8.61 -8.67 39.92
CA VAL A 9 -8.18 -8.07 38.65
C VAL A 9 -8.24 -9.20 37.62
N GLU A 10 -9.31 -9.24 36.83
CA GLU A 10 -9.31 -10.00 35.57
C GLU A 10 -8.40 -9.25 34.59
N GLY A 11 -7.15 -9.71 34.53
CA GLY A 11 -6.24 -9.40 33.44
C GLY A 11 -6.60 -10.27 32.24
N ASP A 12 -7.12 -9.64 31.18
CA ASP A 12 -7.19 -10.23 29.84
C ASP A 12 -5.77 -10.16 29.24
N GLU A 13 -4.87 -11.01 29.73
CA GLU A 13 -3.63 -11.36 29.06
C GLU A 13 -3.98 -12.26 27.88
N ARG A 14 -4.44 -11.67 26.77
CA ARG A 14 -4.41 -12.36 25.49
C ARG A 14 -2.97 -12.39 25.02
N GLU A 15 -2.34 -13.52 25.30
CA GLU A 15 -1.12 -14.00 24.65
C GLU A 15 -1.20 -13.68 23.16
N LEU A 16 -0.34 -12.76 22.73
CA LEU A 16 0.02 -12.60 21.34
C LEU A 16 0.71 -13.91 20.95
N GLU A 17 -0.01 -14.81 20.28
CA GLU A 17 0.59 -15.95 19.60
C GLU A 17 1.57 -15.41 18.56
N SER A 18 2.83 -15.33 18.97
CA SER A 18 3.96 -15.06 18.11
C SER A 18 4.08 -16.24 17.15
N SER A 19 3.67 -16.03 15.91
CA SER A 19 3.99 -16.91 14.79
C SER A 19 5.50 -16.81 14.53
N GLU A 20 6.28 -17.63 15.25
CA GLU A 20 7.74 -17.73 15.09
C GLU A 20 8.17 -18.61 13.91
N GLU A 21 7.25 -19.03 13.03
CA GLU A 21 7.56 -19.81 11.83
C GLU A 21 7.59 -18.95 10.56
N GLU A 22 8.56 -18.06 10.44
CA GLU A 22 9.07 -17.56 9.13
C GLU A 22 10.35 -16.70 9.28
N ARG A 23 11.25 -17.04 10.21
CA ARG A 23 12.58 -16.38 10.31
C ARG A 23 13.64 -17.12 9.50
N ARG A 24 13.46 -17.27 8.19
CA ARG A 24 14.58 -17.53 7.27
C ARG A 24 14.84 -16.26 6.47
N PRO A 25 16.10 -15.79 6.40
CA PRO A 25 16.42 -14.50 5.79
C PRO A 25 16.21 -14.57 4.28
N GLU A 26 15.16 -13.92 3.78
CA GLU A 26 14.96 -13.66 2.36
C GLU A 26 16.03 -12.65 1.91
N ARG A 27 17.09 -13.15 1.27
CA ARG A 27 18.04 -12.32 0.53
C ARG A 27 17.28 -11.47 -0.48
N CYS A 28 17.77 -10.24 -0.71
CA CYS A 28 17.33 -9.31 -1.74
C CYS A 28 16.76 -10.05 -2.97
N SER A 29 15.43 -10.05 -3.08
CA SER A 29 14.67 -11.00 -3.89
C SER A 29 14.99 -10.82 -5.35
N THR A 30 15.27 -11.92 -6.04
CA THR A 30 15.26 -11.90 -7.51
C THR A 30 13.84 -11.61 -7.98
N SER A 31 13.62 -10.46 -8.61
CA SER A 31 12.30 -10.07 -9.12
C SER A 31 12.11 -10.55 -10.56
N TYR A 32 10.97 -11.17 -10.83
CA TYR A 32 10.64 -11.69 -12.15
C TYR A 32 9.35 -11.09 -12.71
N TYR A 33 9.17 -11.18 -14.03
CA TYR A 33 7.95 -10.82 -14.72
C TYR A 33 7.67 -11.75 -15.91
N CYS A 34 6.39 -11.86 -16.26
CA CYS A 34 5.93 -12.43 -17.52
C CYS A 34 4.85 -11.55 -18.12
N LEU A 35 4.87 -11.44 -19.45
CA LEU A 35 3.81 -10.85 -20.25
C LEU A 35 3.31 -11.90 -21.25
N TYR A 36 2.01 -12.18 -21.19
CA TYR A 36 1.32 -13.08 -22.09
C TYR A 36 0.32 -12.31 -22.95
N ASP A 37 0.22 -12.68 -24.22
CA ASP A 37 -0.90 -12.32 -25.09
C ASP A 37 -2.00 -13.36 -24.89
N TYR A 38 -3.19 -12.88 -24.57
CA TYR A 38 -4.36 -13.68 -24.25
C TYR A 38 -5.41 -13.51 -25.34
N LEU A 39 -5.73 -14.63 -26.00
CA LEU A 39 -6.79 -14.69 -27.00
C LEU A 39 -7.93 -15.54 -26.43
N GLY A 40 -8.96 -14.88 -25.92
CA GLY A 40 -10.19 -15.53 -25.50
C GLY A 40 -11.15 -15.75 -26.67
N CYS A 41 -11.54 -17.00 -26.95
CA CYS A 41 -12.69 -17.27 -27.80
C CYS A 41 -13.97 -17.01 -27.00
N ARG A 42 -14.44 -15.76 -26.96
CA ARG A 42 -15.83 -15.50 -26.56
C ARG A 42 -16.74 -15.98 -27.69
N SER A 43 -17.04 -17.28 -27.72
CA SER A 43 -18.12 -17.78 -28.57
C SER A 43 -19.40 -17.11 -28.11
N SER A 44 -19.96 -16.30 -28.99
CA SER A 44 -21.28 -15.71 -28.86
C SER A 44 -22.29 -16.81 -28.52
N GLN A 45 -22.83 -16.80 -27.31
CA GLN A 45 -24.15 -17.37 -27.04
C GLN A 45 -25.18 -16.56 -27.83
N GLN A 46 -25.29 -16.83 -29.14
CA GLN A 46 -26.46 -16.48 -29.93
C GLN A 46 -27.18 -17.77 -30.27
N GLY A 47 -28.50 -17.74 -30.08
CA GLY A 47 -29.36 -18.89 -29.91
C GLY A 47 -29.31 -19.91 -31.05
N ALA A 48 -29.45 -21.16 -30.65
CA ALA A 48 -30.06 -22.19 -31.47
C ALA A 48 -31.00 -23.01 -30.59
N GLU A 49 -32.24 -22.52 -30.43
CA GLU A 49 -33.35 -23.45 -30.31
C GLU A 49 -33.35 -24.32 -31.57
N ARG A 50 -32.94 -25.58 -31.46
CA ARG A 50 -33.50 -26.66 -32.30
C ARG A 50 -33.63 -27.94 -31.50
N VAL A 51 -34.86 -28.44 -31.57
CA VAL A 51 -35.42 -29.61 -30.91
C VAL A 51 -35.08 -30.89 -31.68
N ASP A 52 -34.88 -31.96 -30.91
CA ASP A 52 -35.10 -33.40 -31.16
C ASP A 52 -33.99 -34.32 -31.71
N GLY A 53 -33.82 -35.49 -31.06
CA GLY A 53 -33.48 -36.73 -31.77
C GLY A 53 -32.40 -37.72 -31.28
N SER A 54 -32.43 -38.19 -30.02
CA SER A 54 -31.99 -39.55 -29.53
C SER A 54 -30.51 -40.05 -29.57
N PRO A 55 -30.14 -41.04 -28.70
CA PRO A 55 -28.76 -41.32 -28.30
C PRO A 55 -28.18 -42.66 -28.82
N SER A 56 -26.87 -42.71 -29.08
CA SER A 56 -26.11 -43.97 -29.07
C SER A 56 -24.64 -43.69 -28.76
N GLY A 57 -24.10 -44.41 -27.77
CA GLY A 57 -22.79 -44.15 -27.20
C GLY A 57 -21.65 -44.95 -27.82
N ALA A 58 -20.43 -44.42 -27.67
CA ALA A 58 -19.23 -45.19 -27.34
C ALA A 58 -18.12 -44.24 -26.88
N ALA A 59 -17.43 -44.69 -25.83
CA ALA A 59 -16.28 -44.19 -25.11
C ALA A 59 -15.29 -43.23 -25.79
N ALA A 60 -14.78 -42.32 -24.93
CA ALA A 60 -13.46 -41.71 -24.91
C ALA A 60 -13.09 -40.80 -26.07
N GLU A 61 -13.10 -39.49 -25.81
CA GLU A 61 -11.89 -38.67 -25.88
C GLU A 61 -12.13 -37.30 -25.25
N THR A 62 -11.25 -36.97 -24.31
CA THR A 62 -11.06 -35.69 -23.63
C THR A 62 -11.09 -34.54 -24.64
N SER A 63 -12.15 -33.75 -24.68
CA SER A 63 -12.24 -32.57 -25.55
C SER A 63 -13.12 -31.48 -24.94
N ALA A 64 -12.79 -31.07 -23.71
CA ALA A 64 -12.95 -29.68 -23.32
C ALA A 64 -11.61 -29.00 -23.62
N ALA A 65 -11.31 -28.86 -24.91
CA ALA A 65 -10.11 -28.17 -25.38
C ALA A 65 -10.21 -26.70 -24.98
N GLU A 66 -9.09 -26.15 -24.55
CA GLU A 66 -8.94 -24.79 -24.02
C GLU A 66 -9.56 -23.75 -24.98
N ASP A 67 -10.69 -23.13 -24.60
CA ASP A 67 -11.37 -22.06 -25.38
C ASP A 67 -10.57 -20.73 -25.40
N PHE A 68 -9.28 -20.77 -25.07
CA PHE A 68 -8.39 -19.61 -25.08
C PHE A 68 -6.94 -20.05 -25.34
N SER A 69 -6.11 -19.11 -25.80
CA SER A 69 -4.67 -19.32 -25.93
C SER A 69 -3.88 -18.26 -25.17
N LEU A 70 -2.76 -18.69 -24.56
CA LEU A 70 -1.78 -17.83 -23.90
C LEU A 70 -0.44 -17.98 -24.63
N SER A 71 -0.03 -16.93 -25.33
CA SER A 71 1.28 -16.90 -25.99
C SER A 71 2.24 -15.98 -25.23
N LEU A 72 3.50 -16.37 -25.11
CA LEU A 72 4.51 -15.60 -24.38
C LEU A 72 4.97 -14.42 -25.24
N VAL A 73 4.89 -13.21 -24.69
CA VAL A 73 5.37 -11.98 -25.33
C VAL A 73 6.76 -11.61 -24.83
N ASP A 74 6.95 -11.55 -23.51
CA ASP A 74 8.25 -11.23 -22.89
C ASP A 74 8.34 -11.80 -21.46
N THR A 75 9.55 -12.12 -21.02
CA THR A 75 9.82 -12.61 -19.65
C THR A 75 11.31 -12.53 -19.30
N ASN A 76 11.61 -12.44 -18.01
CA ASN A 76 12.94 -12.71 -17.46
C ASN A 76 13.02 -14.02 -16.63
N LEU A 77 12.00 -14.89 -16.69
CA LEU A 77 12.00 -16.20 -16.06
C LEU A 77 12.76 -17.24 -16.89
N PRO A 78 13.39 -18.24 -16.25
CA PRO A 78 13.84 -19.46 -16.93
C PRO A 78 12.67 -20.20 -17.60
N ALA A 79 12.92 -20.85 -18.74
CA ALA A 79 11.88 -21.51 -19.54
C ALA A 79 11.06 -22.57 -18.77
N GLU A 80 11.67 -23.30 -17.84
CA GLU A 80 11.01 -24.30 -17.00
C GLU A 80 9.98 -23.63 -16.07
N ALA A 81 10.42 -22.63 -15.31
CA ALA A 81 9.57 -21.85 -14.41
C ALA A 81 8.47 -21.08 -15.15
N GLU A 82 8.77 -20.57 -16.35
CA GLU A 82 7.79 -19.91 -17.21
C GLU A 82 6.66 -20.87 -17.61
N THR A 83 6.98 -22.12 -17.98
CA THR A 83 5.99 -23.12 -18.38
C THR A 83 5.06 -23.52 -17.23
N GLU A 84 5.61 -23.62 -16.02
CA GLU A 84 4.87 -23.86 -14.78
C GLU A 84 3.93 -22.68 -14.45
N LEU A 85 4.42 -21.44 -14.57
CA LEU A 85 3.62 -20.23 -14.36
C LEU A 85 2.49 -20.12 -15.39
N ARG A 86 2.76 -20.36 -16.68
CA ARG A 86 1.74 -20.35 -17.72
C ARG A 86 0.61 -21.35 -17.40
N SER A 87 0.98 -22.54 -16.92
CA SER A 87 0.02 -23.58 -16.50
C SER A 87 -0.80 -23.14 -15.27
N PHE A 88 -0.18 -22.42 -14.34
CA PHE A 88 -0.87 -21.84 -13.19
C PHE A 88 -1.88 -20.77 -13.60
N VAL A 89 -1.48 -19.84 -14.48
CA VAL A 89 -2.34 -18.76 -14.99
C VAL A 89 -3.50 -19.32 -15.81
N ALA A 90 -3.26 -20.30 -16.69
CA ALA A 90 -4.30 -20.97 -17.47
C ALA A 90 -5.39 -21.55 -16.55
N LYS A 91 -5.01 -22.25 -15.47
CA LYS A 91 -5.96 -22.78 -14.48
C LYS A 91 -6.79 -21.69 -13.78
N ARG A 92 -6.24 -20.48 -13.59
CA ARG A 92 -6.94 -19.34 -12.98
C ARG A 92 -7.90 -18.69 -13.98
N LEU A 93 -7.51 -18.59 -15.25
CA LEU A 93 -8.37 -18.11 -16.34
C LEU A 93 -9.59 -19.01 -16.55
N THR A 94 -9.42 -20.33 -16.59
CA THR A 94 -10.55 -21.28 -16.72
C THR A 94 -11.58 -21.14 -15.60
N LYS A 95 -11.14 -20.68 -14.41
CA LYS A 95 -12.01 -20.46 -13.24
C LYS A 95 -12.66 -19.07 -13.22
N GLY A 96 -12.38 -18.21 -14.20
CA GLY A 96 -12.89 -16.83 -14.24
C GLY A 96 -12.30 -15.93 -13.14
N ALA A 97 -11.10 -16.23 -12.65
CA ALA A 97 -10.50 -15.54 -11.50
C ALA A 97 -9.66 -14.29 -11.87
N LEU A 98 -9.85 -13.74 -13.06
CA LEU A 98 -9.11 -12.59 -13.58
C LEU A 98 -10.09 -11.49 -13.99
N PHE A 99 -9.94 -10.33 -13.36
CA PHE A 99 -10.73 -9.14 -13.62
C PHE A 99 -9.85 -8.07 -14.23
N GLU A 100 -10.40 -7.28 -15.15
CA GLU A 100 -9.68 -6.19 -15.80
C GLU A 100 -9.21 -5.17 -14.75
N GLY A 101 -7.92 -4.86 -14.77
CA GLY A 101 -7.33 -3.79 -13.96
C GLY A 101 -7.30 -4.03 -12.45
N LEU A 102 -7.78 -5.20 -11.98
CA LEU A 102 -7.75 -5.64 -10.59
C LEU A 102 -6.93 -6.92 -10.50
N GLY A 103 -5.64 -6.78 -10.21
CA GLY A 103 -4.76 -7.92 -10.07
C GLY A 103 -5.08 -8.72 -8.81
N ASN A 104 -4.64 -9.98 -8.80
CA ASN A 104 -4.69 -10.87 -7.65
C ASN A 104 -3.28 -11.33 -7.31
N VAL A 105 -3.02 -11.58 -6.03
CA VAL A 105 -1.77 -12.21 -5.59
C VAL A 105 -2.06 -13.64 -5.16
N ALA A 106 -1.16 -14.55 -5.51
CA ALA A 106 -1.17 -15.91 -5.00
C ALA A 106 0.25 -16.43 -4.89
N SER A 107 0.48 -17.37 -3.99
CA SER A 107 1.76 -18.07 -3.97
C SER A 107 1.85 -19.13 -5.06
N VAL A 108 3.03 -19.21 -5.68
CA VAL A 108 3.36 -20.18 -6.73
C VAL A 108 4.67 -20.87 -6.36
N GLU A 109 4.71 -22.19 -6.56
CA GLU A 109 5.92 -22.99 -6.45
C GLU A 109 6.47 -23.19 -7.86
N LEU A 110 7.66 -22.67 -8.11
CA LEU A 110 8.31 -22.70 -9.41
C LEU A 110 9.70 -23.35 -9.29
N SER A 111 10.21 -23.85 -10.41
CA SER A 111 11.58 -24.34 -10.58
C SER A 111 12.61 -23.19 -10.59
N ILE A 112 12.57 -22.34 -9.56
CA ILE A 112 13.50 -21.23 -9.29
C ILE A 112 14.19 -21.46 -7.92
N PRO A 113 15.29 -20.76 -7.61
CA PRO A 113 16.00 -20.94 -6.32
C PRO A 113 15.11 -20.71 -5.09
N GLU A 114 14.07 -19.90 -5.23
CA GLU A 114 13.04 -19.62 -4.24
C GLU A 114 11.91 -20.66 -4.37
N VAL A 115 11.79 -21.57 -3.40
CA VAL A 115 10.85 -22.71 -3.47
C VAL A 115 9.38 -22.27 -3.59
N LYS A 116 9.06 -21.09 -3.05
CA LYS A 116 7.70 -20.54 -3.01
C LYS A 116 7.77 -19.02 -3.12
N VAL A 117 7.16 -18.45 -4.15
CA VAL A 117 7.21 -17.02 -4.45
C VAL A 117 5.81 -16.44 -4.53
N GLY A 118 5.64 -15.18 -4.15
CA GLY A 118 4.42 -14.42 -4.42
C GLY A 118 4.33 -14.12 -5.92
N CYS A 119 3.14 -14.26 -6.49
CA CYS A 119 2.84 -13.91 -7.89
C CYS A 119 1.63 -12.99 -7.92
N TYR A 120 1.85 -11.73 -8.28
CA TYR A 120 0.79 -10.83 -8.71
C TYR A 120 0.46 -11.13 -10.17
N TYR A 121 -0.82 -11.26 -10.52
CA TYR A 121 -1.26 -11.46 -11.90
C TYR A 121 -2.53 -10.64 -12.20
N CYS A 122 -2.57 -10.02 -13.38
CA CYS A 122 -3.65 -9.13 -13.79
C CYS A 122 -3.96 -9.28 -15.28
N LEU A 123 -5.24 -9.13 -15.65
CA LEU A 123 -5.69 -9.03 -17.03
C LEU A 123 -5.77 -7.54 -17.42
N LEU A 124 -5.09 -7.18 -18.50
CA LEU A 124 -5.08 -5.85 -19.06
C LEU A 124 -5.76 -5.87 -20.43
N GLN A 125 -6.85 -5.13 -20.58
CA GLN A 125 -7.55 -4.97 -21.86
C GLN A 125 -7.22 -3.60 -22.46
N GLN A 126 -6.89 -3.59 -23.75
CA GLN A 126 -6.67 -2.34 -24.48
C GLN A 126 -8.02 -1.68 -24.80
N GLU A 127 -8.21 -0.41 -24.42
CA GLU A 127 -9.42 0.33 -24.79
C GLU A 127 -9.30 0.82 -26.24
N LYS A 128 -10.33 0.57 -27.05
CA LYS A 128 -10.44 1.24 -28.35
C LYS A 128 -10.78 2.70 -28.10
N LEU A 129 -9.87 3.62 -28.44
CA LEU A 129 -10.23 5.01 -28.62
C LEU A 129 -11.40 5.09 -29.60
N LEU A 130 -12.54 5.56 -29.11
CA LEU A 130 -13.78 5.76 -29.88
C LEU A 130 -13.53 6.79 -31.00
N GLU A 131 -13.18 6.32 -32.19
CA GLU A 131 -13.54 7.05 -33.41
C GLU A 131 -14.98 6.72 -33.77
N ALA A 132 -15.77 7.80 -33.88
CA ALA A 132 -17.18 7.77 -34.20
C ALA A 132 -17.44 7.05 -35.54
N ALA A 133 -18.42 6.15 -35.50
CA ALA A 133 -19.21 5.68 -36.63
C ALA A 133 -18.45 5.04 -37.81
N THR A 134 -18.32 3.71 -37.79
CA THR A 134 -18.80 2.88 -38.91
C THR A 134 -18.90 1.40 -38.51
N LEU A 135 -19.91 0.74 -39.08
CA LEU A 135 -20.33 -0.64 -38.87
C LEU A 135 -19.19 -1.67 -38.89
N GLU A 136 -19.32 -2.69 -38.03
CA GLU A 136 -18.82 -4.05 -38.22
C GLU A 136 -17.29 -4.25 -38.31
N SER A 137 -16.63 -4.24 -37.16
CA SER A 137 -15.47 -5.12 -36.95
C SER A 137 -15.44 -5.64 -35.51
N ASN A 138 -15.94 -6.87 -35.31
CA ASN A 138 -15.63 -7.72 -34.15
C ASN A 138 -14.14 -8.12 -34.20
N ILE A 139 -13.25 -7.14 -34.09
CA ILE A 139 -11.84 -7.38 -33.82
C ILE A 139 -11.71 -7.20 -32.32
N ASN A 140 -11.53 -8.30 -31.58
CA ASN A 140 -11.25 -8.30 -30.15
C ASN A 140 -10.09 -7.33 -29.89
N SER A 141 -10.24 -6.42 -28.93
CA SER A 141 -9.10 -5.68 -28.40
C SER A 141 -8.08 -6.71 -27.89
N PRO A 142 -6.77 -6.55 -28.16
CA PRO A 142 -5.79 -7.44 -27.58
C PRO A 142 -5.88 -7.37 -26.05
N GLU A 143 -5.84 -8.55 -25.44
CA GLU A 143 -5.89 -8.72 -23.99
C GLU A 143 -4.54 -9.29 -23.57
N TYR A 144 -3.93 -8.71 -22.54
CA TYR A 144 -2.64 -9.14 -22.04
C TYR A 144 -2.78 -9.64 -20.60
N VAL A 145 -2.07 -10.71 -20.26
CA VAL A 145 -1.92 -11.15 -18.88
C VAL A 145 -0.51 -10.82 -18.41
N ILE A 146 -0.42 -10.03 -17.35
CA ILE A 146 0.85 -9.62 -16.74
C ILE A 146 1.02 -10.38 -15.44
N CYS A 147 2.23 -10.87 -15.19
CA CYS A 147 2.61 -11.47 -13.92
C CYS A 147 3.88 -10.80 -13.38
N PHE A 148 3.90 -10.48 -12.09
CA PHE A 148 5.07 -10.02 -11.36
C PHE A 148 5.34 -10.98 -10.20
N LEU A 149 6.57 -11.45 -10.07
CA LEU A 149 6.94 -12.45 -9.06
C LEU A 149 8.10 -11.95 -8.20
N GLY A 150 7.92 -12.01 -6.88
CA GLY A 150 8.96 -11.67 -5.91
C GLY A 150 8.45 -11.74 -4.49
N GLY A 151 9.35 -11.96 -3.52
CA GLY A 151 8.98 -12.07 -2.10
C GLY A 151 7.92 -13.12 -1.81
N SER A 152 7.19 -12.95 -0.71
CA SER A 152 6.08 -13.82 -0.32
C SER A 152 4.72 -13.30 -0.83
N GLU A 153 3.70 -14.17 -0.87
CA GLU A 153 2.32 -13.79 -1.19
C GLU A 153 1.81 -12.66 -0.27
N LYS A 154 2.04 -12.80 1.04
CA LYS A 154 1.66 -11.76 2.01
C LYS A 154 2.40 -10.45 1.77
N GLY A 155 3.68 -10.53 1.38
CA GLY A 155 4.49 -9.37 1.05
C GLY A 155 3.96 -8.61 -0.16
N LEU A 156 3.69 -9.30 -1.27
CA LEU A 156 3.16 -8.66 -2.49
C LEU A 156 1.73 -8.14 -2.33
N GLU A 157 0.89 -8.76 -1.50
CA GLU A 157 -0.47 -8.27 -1.26
C GLU A 157 -0.44 -6.85 -0.66
N LEU A 158 0.60 -6.48 0.10
CA LEU A 158 0.78 -5.13 0.62
C LEU A 158 0.96 -4.07 -0.47
N PHE A 159 1.48 -4.46 -1.64
CA PHE A 159 1.75 -3.58 -2.78
C PHE A 159 0.74 -3.73 -3.91
N ARG A 160 -0.36 -4.46 -3.70
CA ARG A 160 -1.33 -4.78 -4.75
C ARG A 160 -1.87 -3.54 -5.46
N LEU A 161 -2.22 -2.50 -4.70
CA LEU A 161 -2.76 -1.25 -5.26
C LEU A 161 -1.72 -0.50 -6.09
N GLU A 162 -0.46 -0.50 -5.66
CA GLU A 162 0.67 0.08 -6.37
C GLU A 162 0.96 -0.69 -7.67
N LEU A 163 0.85 -2.02 -7.65
CA LEU A 163 1.02 -2.89 -8.81
C LEU A 163 -0.14 -2.69 -9.81
N ASP A 164 -1.38 -2.57 -9.34
CA ASP A 164 -2.53 -2.26 -10.18
C ASP A 164 -2.33 -0.92 -10.91
N LYS A 165 -1.92 0.14 -10.19
CA LYS A 165 -1.58 1.44 -10.78
C LYS A 165 -0.42 1.33 -11.78
N TYR A 166 0.57 0.51 -11.49
CA TYR A 166 1.72 0.29 -12.37
C TYR A 166 1.32 -0.39 -13.68
N VAL A 167 0.45 -1.39 -13.62
CA VAL A 167 -0.11 -2.05 -14.80
C VAL A 167 -0.97 -1.10 -15.62
N GLN A 168 -1.77 -0.23 -14.98
CA GLN A 168 -2.52 0.80 -15.69
C GLN A 168 -1.60 1.80 -16.42
N GLY A 169 -0.45 2.14 -15.82
CA GLY A 169 0.58 2.94 -16.51
C GLY A 169 1.16 2.26 -17.75
N LEU A 170 1.20 0.92 -17.78
CA LEU A 170 1.63 0.16 -18.96
C LEU A 170 0.63 0.29 -20.12
N LYS A 171 -0.67 0.47 -19.84
CA LYS A 171 -1.71 0.66 -20.87
C LYS A 171 -1.33 1.80 -21.82
N ILE A 172 -0.89 2.93 -21.26
CA ILE A 172 -0.41 4.11 -22.01
C ILE A 172 0.77 3.76 -22.93
N ASN A 173 1.68 2.91 -22.46
CA ASN A 173 2.85 2.48 -23.23
C ASN A 173 2.51 1.47 -24.32
N LEU A 174 1.41 0.72 -24.21
CA LEU A 174 0.94 -0.22 -25.23
C LEU A 174 0.04 0.47 -26.28
N ASP A 175 -0.60 1.58 -25.91
CA ASP A 175 -1.48 2.39 -26.79
C ASP A 175 -0.71 3.31 -27.75
N ALA A 176 0.56 3.61 -27.47
CA ALA A 176 1.35 4.49 -28.32
C ALA A 176 1.72 3.75 -29.62
N GLU A 177 1.24 4.23 -30.77
CA GLU A 177 1.50 3.62 -32.11
C GLU A 177 3.00 3.44 -32.47
N GLN A 178 3.92 3.97 -31.66
CA GLN A 178 5.37 3.88 -31.82
C GLN A 178 6.07 3.11 -30.69
N SER A 179 5.33 2.47 -29.78
CA SER A 179 5.94 1.72 -28.68
C SER A 179 6.60 0.44 -29.19
N ASN A 180 7.92 0.41 -29.25
CA ASN A 180 8.62 -0.86 -29.46
C ASN A 180 8.67 -1.63 -28.13
N LEU A 181 8.33 -2.92 -28.19
CA LEU A 181 8.37 -3.84 -27.05
C LEU A 181 9.73 -3.75 -26.32
N GLU A 182 10.83 -3.77 -27.07
CA GLU A 182 12.19 -3.77 -26.52
C GLU A 182 12.62 -2.43 -25.90
N THR A 183 12.13 -1.29 -26.41
CA THR A 183 12.60 0.03 -25.95
C THR A 183 11.72 0.66 -24.88
N CYS A 184 10.44 0.29 -24.81
CA CYS A 184 9.46 0.91 -23.92
C CYS A 184 8.87 -0.09 -22.92
N VAL A 185 8.39 -1.24 -23.38
CA VAL A 185 7.65 -2.20 -22.56
C VAL A 185 8.58 -3.06 -21.70
N THR A 186 9.60 -3.68 -22.29
CA THR A 186 10.55 -4.54 -21.57
C THR A 186 11.31 -3.79 -20.46
N PRO A 187 11.83 -2.57 -20.67
CA PRO A 187 12.47 -1.81 -19.59
C PRO A 187 11.50 -1.45 -18.47
N TYR A 188 10.26 -1.08 -18.81
CA TYR A 188 9.20 -0.80 -17.85
C TYR A 188 8.83 -2.04 -17.04
N LEU A 189 8.63 -3.19 -17.70
CA LEU A 189 8.35 -4.44 -16.97
C LEU A 189 9.53 -4.83 -16.07
N ARG A 190 10.78 -4.62 -16.49
CA ARG A 190 11.95 -4.93 -15.66
C ARG A 190 12.08 -4.05 -14.42
N SER A 191 11.62 -2.81 -14.47
CA SER A 191 11.74 -1.86 -13.35
C SER A 191 10.62 -1.98 -12.32
N TRP A 192 9.64 -2.88 -12.49
CA TRP A 192 8.47 -3.00 -11.62
C TRP A 192 8.81 -3.09 -10.12
N PHE A 193 9.82 -3.87 -9.75
CA PHE A 193 10.19 -4.08 -8.35
C PHE A 193 10.82 -2.81 -7.78
N GLU A 194 11.74 -2.21 -8.54
CA GLU A 194 12.37 -0.95 -8.19
C GLU A 194 11.34 0.19 -8.10
N ASP A 195 10.39 0.23 -9.01
CA ASP A 195 9.42 1.29 -9.09
C ASP A 195 8.32 1.11 -8.06
N CYS A 196 7.77 -0.08 -7.82
CA CYS A 196 6.64 -0.28 -6.92
C CYS A 196 7.05 -0.61 -5.47
N VAL A 197 8.09 -1.44 -5.28
CA VAL A 197 8.40 -2.06 -3.99
C VAL A 197 9.52 -1.29 -3.26
N CYS A 198 10.59 -0.93 -3.98
CA CYS A 198 11.75 -0.24 -3.39
C CYS A 198 11.59 1.25 -2.99
N PRO A 199 10.55 2.04 -3.37
CA PRO A 199 10.49 3.47 -3.00
C PRO A 199 10.64 3.74 -1.50
N ILE A 200 9.96 2.97 -0.65
CA ILE A 200 10.04 3.13 0.81
C ILE A 200 11.47 2.86 1.29
N GLN A 201 12.09 1.79 0.81
CA GLN A 201 13.48 1.46 1.15
C GLN A 201 14.42 2.61 0.77
N ARG A 202 14.29 3.17 -0.43
CA ARG A 202 15.13 4.28 -0.87
C ARG A 202 14.95 5.52 -0.01
N VAL A 203 13.72 5.86 0.36
CA VAL A 203 13.46 7.01 1.27
C VAL A 203 14.05 6.77 2.66
N VAL A 204 13.87 5.59 3.24
CA VAL A 204 14.46 5.25 4.54
C VAL A 204 15.98 5.36 4.49
N GLN A 205 16.60 4.83 3.43
CA GLN A 205 18.05 4.92 3.23
C GLN A 205 18.55 6.34 2.98
N LEU A 206 17.75 7.18 2.34
CA LEU A 206 18.10 8.57 2.02
C LEU A 206 17.99 9.48 3.25
N PHE A 207 16.95 9.29 4.07
CA PHE A 207 16.67 10.17 5.20
C PHE A 207 17.33 9.72 6.51
N GLN A 208 17.52 8.42 6.74
CA GLN A 208 18.16 7.89 7.95
C GLN A 208 17.54 8.52 9.23
N GLU A 209 18.34 9.12 10.10
CA GLU A 209 17.89 9.80 11.32
C GLU A 209 16.91 10.96 11.06
N LYS A 210 16.92 11.54 9.85
CA LYS A 210 16.00 12.60 9.41
C LYS A 210 14.62 12.06 8.99
N LEU A 211 14.42 10.74 9.01
CA LEU A 211 13.14 10.11 8.66
C LEU A 211 12.01 10.53 9.61
N ALA A 212 12.33 10.84 10.87
CA ALA A 212 11.36 11.31 11.85
C ALA A 212 10.61 12.57 11.36
N PHE A 213 11.29 13.46 10.62
CA PHE A 213 10.67 14.65 10.04
C PHE A 213 9.64 14.33 8.95
N LEU A 214 9.91 13.31 8.11
CA LEU A 214 8.95 12.85 7.09
C LEU A 214 7.75 12.16 7.71
N LEU A 215 7.98 11.30 8.72
CA LEU A 215 6.89 10.65 9.47
C LEU A 215 5.98 11.68 10.14
N HIS A 216 6.58 12.71 10.76
CA HIS A 216 5.84 13.80 11.38
C HIS A 216 5.04 14.60 10.35
N ALA A 217 5.65 14.94 9.21
CA ALA A 217 4.98 15.66 8.13
C ALA A 217 3.78 14.87 7.58
N ALA A 218 3.93 13.56 7.37
CA ALA A 218 2.87 12.69 6.87
C ALA A 218 1.69 12.59 7.85
N LEU A 219 1.94 12.41 9.16
CA LEU A 219 0.88 12.38 10.16
C LEU A 219 0.21 13.73 10.39
N SER A 220 0.98 14.81 10.26
CA SER A 220 0.50 16.17 10.43
C SER A 220 -0.15 16.75 9.17
N TYR A 221 -0.22 15.98 8.08
CA TYR A 221 -0.72 16.46 6.77
C TYR A 221 -0.04 17.76 6.31
N MET A 222 1.25 17.92 6.64
CA MET A 222 2.02 19.10 6.27
C MET A 222 2.48 18.99 4.82
N PRO A 223 2.32 20.03 4.00
CA PRO A 223 2.81 20.02 2.63
C PRO A 223 4.33 19.99 2.62
N VAL A 224 4.89 19.12 1.76
CA VAL A 224 6.33 18.93 1.61
C VAL A 224 6.76 19.42 0.23
N GLU A 225 7.73 20.34 0.20
CA GLU A 225 8.35 20.86 -1.02
C GLU A 225 9.77 20.30 -1.15
N VAL A 226 10.08 19.75 -2.32
CA VAL A 226 11.39 19.16 -2.60
C VAL A 226 12.16 20.00 -3.63
N LYS A 227 13.35 20.48 -3.25
CA LYS A 227 14.24 21.31 -4.08
C LYS A 227 15.49 20.55 -4.52
N ASP A 228 15.94 20.84 -5.73
CA ASP A 228 17.21 20.37 -6.30
C ASP A 228 17.41 18.84 -6.29
N SER A 229 16.32 18.08 -6.40
CA SER A 229 16.33 16.63 -6.54
C SER A 229 15.90 16.18 -7.94
N ASP A 230 16.26 14.95 -8.29
CA ASP A 230 15.73 14.27 -9.47
C ASP A 230 14.26 13.87 -9.29
N GLU A 231 13.57 13.61 -10.40
CA GLU A 231 12.14 13.28 -10.40
C GLU A 231 11.83 11.94 -9.74
N ARG A 232 12.77 10.98 -9.73
CA ARG A 232 12.56 9.69 -9.05
C ARG A 232 12.52 9.89 -7.54
N THR A 233 13.49 10.64 -6.99
CA THR A 233 13.50 10.98 -5.57
C THR A 233 12.24 11.72 -5.13
N LYS A 234 11.73 12.67 -5.93
CA LYS A 234 10.47 13.35 -5.61
C LYS A 234 9.29 12.37 -5.55
N LYS A 235 9.18 11.48 -6.53
CA LYS A 235 8.13 10.45 -6.57
C LYS A 235 8.24 9.48 -5.40
N ASP A 236 9.46 9.10 -5.01
CA ASP A 236 9.68 8.21 -3.87
C ASP A 236 9.24 8.87 -2.56
N ILE A 237 9.58 10.15 -2.36
CA ILE A 237 9.16 10.93 -1.19
C ILE A 237 7.63 11.08 -1.15
N ASP A 238 7.01 11.43 -2.28
CA ASP A 238 5.55 11.58 -2.39
C ASP A 238 4.81 10.28 -2.06
N ARG A 239 5.33 9.15 -2.57
CA ARG A 239 4.79 7.82 -2.26
C ARG A 239 4.97 7.45 -0.79
N PHE A 240 6.12 7.74 -0.20
CA PHE A 240 6.35 7.50 1.22
C PHE A 240 5.38 8.32 2.08
N LEU A 241 5.22 9.62 1.78
CA LEU A 241 4.29 10.49 2.50
C LEU A 241 2.86 10.00 2.38
N SER A 242 2.44 9.61 1.17
CA SER A 242 1.11 9.04 0.93
C SER A 242 0.89 7.76 1.74
N ALA A 243 1.85 6.83 1.70
CA ALA A 243 1.78 5.55 2.39
C ALA A 243 1.85 5.67 3.92
N ALA A 244 2.56 6.69 4.44
CA ALA A 244 2.72 6.98 5.86
C ALA A 244 1.56 7.79 6.45
N SER A 245 0.83 8.54 5.61
CA SER A 245 -0.31 9.34 6.03
C SER A 245 -1.49 8.46 6.45
N LEU A 246 -2.44 9.05 7.18
CA LEU A 246 -3.71 8.39 7.52
C LEU A 246 -4.81 8.64 6.47
N GLN A 247 -4.40 8.94 5.23
CA GLN A 247 -5.30 9.20 4.10
C GLN A 247 -6.20 7.97 3.84
N GLY A 248 -7.48 8.22 3.61
CA GLY A 248 -8.52 7.17 3.44
C GLY A 248 -9.30 6.81 4.70
N LEU A 249 -8.87 7.24 5.89
CA LEU A 249 -9.62 7.07 7.15
C LEU A 249 -10.38 8.33 7.58
N VAL A 250 -9.96 9.48 7.08
CA VAL A 250 -10.54 10.80 7.35
C VAL A 250 -11.36 11.23 6.13
N GLN A 251 -12.57 11.78 6.33
CA GLN A 251 -13.41 12.25 5.22
C GLN A 251 -12.65 13.32 4.40
N GLU A 252 -12.80 13.30 3.08
CA GLU A 252 -12.02 14.13 2.14
C GLU A 252 -12.10 15.64 2.43
N GLY A 253 -13.27 16.13 2.89
CA GLY A 253 -13.45 17.51 3.35
C GLY A 253 -12.70 17.85 4.66
N THR A 254 -12.54 16.88 5.55
CA THR A 254 -11.77 17.00 6.78
C THR A 254 -10.27 17.02 6.50
N MET A 255 -9.79 16.32 5.46
CA MET A 255 -8.38 16.36 5.06
C MET A 255 -7.94 17.75 4.61
N THR A 256 -8.72 18.42 3.76
CA THR A 256 -8.42 19.81 3.34
C THR A 256 -8.40 20.75 4.56
N SER A 257 -9.34 20.56 5.49
CA SER A 257 -9.40 21.32 6.74
C SER A 257 -8.21 21.04 7.66
N LEU A 258 -7.69 19.80 7.69
CA LEU A 258 -6.48 19.44 8.43
C LEU A 258 -5.25 20.11 7.82
N CYS A 259 -5.05 20.03 6.51
CA CYS A 259 -3.95 20.70 5.83
C CYS A 259 -3.95 22.21 6.11
N ILE A 260 -5.12 22.85 6.05
CA ILE A 260 -5.28 24.28 6.38
C ILE A 260 -4.97 24.54 7.85
N ALA A 261 -5.60 23.82 8.79
CA ALA A 261 -5.38 24.03 10.23
C ALA A 261 -3.92 23.81 10.65
N MET A 262 -3.23 22.87 10.02
CA MET A 262 -1.83 22.57 10.30
C MET A 262 -0.87 23.63 9.73
N THR A 263 -1.23 24.23 8.59
CA THR A 263 -0.45 25.30 7.95
C THR A 263 -0.76 26.69 8.48
N GLU A 264 -1.96 26.95 9.03
CA GLU A 264 -2.35 28.24 9.59
C GLU A 264 -1.48 28.66 10.78
N GLU A 265 -0.97 27.72 11.59
CA GLU A 265 -0.12 28.05 12.75
C GLU A 265 1.36 28.36 12.36
N GLN A 266 1.87 27.86 11.22
CA GLN A 266 3.29 27.98 10.86
C GLN A 266 3.58 28.67 9.51
N HIS A 267 2.58 28.83 8.63
CA HIS A 267 2.66 29.47 7.30
C HIS A 267 3.85 28.98 6.43
N LYS A 268 4.33 27.75 6.63
CA LYS A 268 5.50 27.21 5.93
C LYS A 268 5.33 25.72 5.64
N SER A 269 5.51 25.35 4.38
CA SER A 269 5.74 23.98 3.95
C SER A 269 7.07 23.46 4.50
N VAL A 270 7.13 22.15 4.73
CA VAL A 270 8.39 21.45 5.05
C VAL A 270 9.23 21.44 3.78
N MET A 271 10.41 22.04 3.83
CA MET A 271 11.29 22.15 2.66
C MET A 271 12.44 21.16 2.78
N ILE A 272 12.58 20.31 1.77
CA ILE A 272 13.63 19.30 1.66
C ILE A 272 14.59 19.75 0.57
N ASP A 273 15.82 20.03 0.95
CA ASP A 273 16.83 20.63 0.09
C ASP A 273 17.99 19.65 -0.17
N PHE A 274 18.23 19.38 -1.46
CA PHE A 274 19.29 18.51 -1.97
C PHE A 274 20.44 19.28 -2.63
N SER A 275 20.45 20.62 -2.59
CA SER A 275 21.49 21.46 -3.19
C SER A 275 22.88 21.29 -2.54
N GLY A 276 22.90 20.87 -1.27
CA GLY A 276 24.12 20.65 -0.49
C GLY A 276 24.62 19.20 -0.49
N PRO A 277 25.83 18.95 0.04
CA PRO A 277 26.40 17.60 0.16
C PRO A 277 25.65 16.71 1.17
N GLN A 278 24.81 17.30 2.01
CA GLN A 278 23.94 16.60 2.95
C GLN A 278 22.52 17.11 2.78
N LEU A 279 21.56 16.20 2.84
CA LEU A 279 20.13 16.49 2.85
C LEU A 279 19.78 17.49 3.96
N GLN A 280 19.17 18.62 3.64
CA GLN A 280 18.67 19.56 4.65
C GLN A 280 17.15 19.54 4.70
N VAL A 281 16.59 19.59 5.91
CA VAL A 281 15.15 19.66 6.12
C VAL A 281 14.86 20.91 6.94
N HIS A 282 14.07 21.82 6.36
CA HIS A 282 13.69 23.09 6.98
C HIS A 282 12.19 23.10 7.30
N ASN A 283 11.81 23.86 8.32
CA ASN A 283 10.44 23.98 8.82
C ASN A 283 9.80 22.63 9.20
N ALA A 284 10.60 21.61 9.54
CA ALA A 284 10.09 20.32 9.98
C ALA A 284 9.88 20.29 11.50
N GLY A 285 8.76 19.68 11.90
CA GLY A 285 8.53 19.22 13.26
C GLY A 285 9.03 17.79 13.44
N SER A 286 9.32 17.42 14.68
CA SER A 286 9.52 16.04 15.12
C SER A 286 8.86 15.88 16.48
N ASN A 287 8.50 14.65 16.82
CA ASN A 287 8.02 14.29 18.14
C ASN A 287 8.56 12.91 18.51
N LYS A 288 8.48 12.58 19.81
CA LYS A 288 9.04 11.33 20.34
C LYS A 288 8.46 10.10 19.64
N PHE A 289 7.18 10.13 19.28
CA PHE A 289 6.55 9.05 18.54
C PHE A 289 7.23 8.78 17.20
N CYS A 290 7.46 9.83 16.40
CA CYS A 290 8.13 9.70 15.10
C CYS A 290 9.59 9.30 15.25
N GLU A 291 10.27 9.74 16.31
CA GLU A 291 11.65 9.35 16.62
C GLU A 291 11.75 7.87 16.99
N ASP A 292 10.87 7.38 17.87
CA ASP A 292 10.83 5.97 18.28
C ASP A 292 10.56 5.05 17.07
N TRP A 293 9.66 5.45 16.16
CA TRP A 293 9.39 4.71 14.92
C TRP A 293 10.53 4.81 13.90
N MET A 294 11.17 5.97 13.77
CA MET A 294 12.36 6.13 12.94
C MET A 294 13.47 5.16 13.39
N GLN A 295 13.63 4.95 14.69
CA GLN A 295 14.55 3.93 15.21
C GLN A 295 14.13 2.51 14.80
N ALA A 296 12.83 2.19 14.74
CA ALA A 296 12.38 0.89 14.24
C ALA A 296 12.75 0.66 12.76
N PHE A 297 12.67 1.71 11.93
CA PHE A 297 13.09 1.64 10.52
C PHE A 297 14.62 1.45 10.38
N ILE A 298 15.42 2.18 11.16
CA ILE A 298 16.89 2.13 11.07
C ILE A 298 17.45 0.84 11.67
N ASN A 299 16.89 0.39 12.80
CA ASN A 299 17.37 -0.79 13.53
C ASN A 299 16.79 -2.11 13.00
N GLY A 300 15.99 -2.07 11.92
CA GLY A 300 15.46 -3.27 11.28
C GLY A 300 16.59 -4.20 10.81
N PRO A 301 16.50 -5.53 11.08
CA PRO A 301 17.52 -6.46 10.62
C PRO A 301 17.59 -6.47 9.08
N GLU A 302 18.83 -6.55 8.58
CA GLU A 302 19.20 -6.76 7.17
C GLU A 302 18.77 -5.67 6.17
N GLY A 303 19.63 -4.68 5.95
CA GLY A 303 19.77 -3.97 4.66
C GLY A 303 18.57 -3.13 4.16
N GLY A 304 17.49 -3.05 4.93
CA GLY A 304 16.25 -2.38 4.53
C GLY A 304 15.40 -3.21 3.58
N ASN A 305 15.05 -4.46 3.91
CA ASN A 305 14.08 -5.23 3.14
C ASN A 305 12.76 -4.40 2.94
N PRO A 306 12.34 -4.11 1.69
CA PRO A 306 11.15 -3.31 1.42
C PRO A 306 9.86 -3.80 2.07
N PHE A 307 9.66 -5.12 2.13
CA PHE A 307 8.45 -5.72 2.72
C PHE A 307 8.41 -5.50 4.24
N LEU A 308 9.54 -5.64 4.91
CA LEU A 308 9.65 -5.37 6.34
C LEU A 308 9.43 -3.87 6.63
N LEU A 309 10.03 -2.99 5.83
CA LEU A 309 9.84 -1.54 5.98
C LEU A 309 8.37 -1.15 5.77
N TRP A 310 7.68 -1.76 4.81
CA TRP A 310 6.25 -1.57 4.65
C TRP A 310 5.46 -2.04 5.88
N GLN A 311 5.79 -3.20 6.44
CA GLN A 311 5.15 -3.70 7.66
C GLN A 311 5.37 -2.76 8.87
N ILE A 312 6.58 -2.22 9.03
CA ILE A 312 6.87 -1.21 10.05
C ILE A 312 6.00 0.03 9.82
N LEU A 313 5.83 0.47 8.57
CA LEU A 313 4.98 1.60 8.22
C LEU A 313 3.49 1.37 8.50
N GLU A 314 2.98 0.16 8.24
CA GLU A 314 1.61 -0.22 8.61
C GLU A 314 1.42 -0.21 10.13
N ASN A 315 2.38 -0.75 10.89
CA ASN A 315 2.30 -0.73 12.34
C ASN A 315 2.36 0.71 12.91
N PHE A 316 3.17 1.57 12.31
CA PHE A 316 3.20 3.01 12.60
C PHE A 316 1.82 3.64 12.44
N LYS A 317 1.16 3.42 11.29
CA LYS A 317 -0.20 3.91 11.02
C LYS A 317 -1.21 3.33 12.02
N LEU A 318 -1.21 2.02 12.21
CA LEU A 318 -2.12 1.35 13.12
C LEU A 318 -2.02 1.92 14.54
N LYS A 319 -0.80 2.16 15.02
CA LYS A 319 -0.58 2.76 16.33
C LYS A 319 -1.11 4.20 16.40
N ALA A 320 -0.86 5.02 15.38
CA ALA A 320 -1.41 6.38 15.32
C ALA A 320 -2.95 6.37 15.33
N ILE A 321 -3.59 5.47 14.58
CA ILE A 321 -5.04 5.31 14.53
C ILE A 321 -5.60 4.89 15.90
N GLN A 322 -4.96 3.93 16.57
CA GLN A 322 -5.34 3.51 17.91
C GLN A 322 -5.27 4.68 18.90
N ASP A 323 -4.21 5.48 18.83
CA ASP A 323 -4.03 6.63 19.73
C ASP A 323 -5.05 7.74 19.46
N ILE A 324 -5.41 8.01 18.20
CA ILE A 324 -6.51 8.92 17.83
C ILE A 324 -7.84 8.41 18.42
N ASN A 325 -8.16 7.13 18.25
CA ASN A 325 -9.42 6.57 18.73
C ASN A 325 -9.51 6.56 20.27
N ASN A 326 -8.40 6.26 20.94
CA ASN A 326 -8.30 6.37 22.40
C ASN A 326 -8.52 7.81 22.86
N LEU A 327 -7.89 8.79 22.20
CA LEU A 327 -8.07 10.20 22.51
C LEU A 327 -9.53 10.65 22.34
N LYS A 328 -10.17 10.30 21.21
CA LYS A 328 -11.60 10.58 20.97
C LYS A 328 -12.49 10.03 22.09
N ARG A 329 -12.21 8.79 22.55
CA ARG A 329 -12.94 8.17 23.65
C ARG A 329 -12.72 8.92 24.97
N PHE A 330 -11.48 9.32 25.29
CA PHE A 330 -11.18 10.07 26.50
C PHE A 330 -11.83 11.45 26.52
N ILE A 331 -11.87 12.15 25.38
CA ILE A 331 -12.50 13.47 25.27
C ILE A 331 -14.00 13.38 25.58
N ARG A 332 -14.70 12.40 25.00
CA ARG A 332 -16.12 12.17 25.31
C ARG A 332 -16.37 11.88 26.80
N GLN A 333 -15.43 11.20 27.47
CA GLN A 333 -15.54 10.96 28.91
C GLN A 333 -15.23 12.20 29.74
N ALA A 334 -14.29 13.03 29.27
CA ALA A 334 -13.85 14.25 29.94
C ALA A 334 -14.95 15.33 30.00
N GLU A 335 -15.92 15.30 29.08
CA GLU A 335 -17.11 16.17 29.13
C GLU A 335 -17.89 16.04 30.43
N MET A 336 -17.92 14.84 31.03
CA MET A 336 -18.70 14.55 32.23
C MET A 336 -17.84 14.31 33.47
N ASN A 337 -16.51 14.29 33.35
CA ASN A 337 -15.62 13.84 34.42
C ASN A 337 -14.22 14.48 34.37
N HIS A 338 -13.89 15.30 35.38
CA HIS A 338 -12.58 15.96 35.50
C HIS A 338 -11.42 14.97 35.67
N TYR A 339 -11.64 13.78 36.23
CA TYR A 339 -10.63 12.74 36.31
C TYR A 339 -10.34 12.13 34.92
N ALA A 340 -11.34 12.05 34.05
CA ALA A 340 -11.15 11.65 32.65
C ALA A 340 -10.39 12.72 31.86
N LEU A 341 -10.62 14.01 32.14
CA LEU A 341 -9.82 15.11 31.60
C LEU A 341 -8.34 14.98 31.99
N PHE A 342 -8.05 14.71 33.27
CA PHE A 342 -6.67 14.46 33.71
C PHE A 342 -6.04 13.24 33.02
N LYS A 343 -6.77 12.14 32.87
CA LYS A 343 -6.31 10.96 32.11
C LYS A 343 -6.00 11.29 30.65
N CYS A 344 -6.83 12.12 30.02
CA CYS A 344 -6.62 12.59 28.66
C CYS A 344 -5.31 13.39 28.53
N TYR A 345 -5.07 14.32 29.46
CA TYR A 345 -3.81 15.07 29.53
C TYR A 345 -2.58 14.16 29.70
N ILE A 346 -2.63 13.21 30.65
CA ILE A 346 -1.54 12.26 30.87
C ILE A 346 -1.29 11.38 29.63
N PHE A 347 -2.35 10.95 28.95
CA PHE A 347 -2.24 10.21 27.70
C PHE A 347 -1.52 11.02 26.62
N LEU A 348 -1.96 12.26 26.37
CA LEU A 348 -1.34 13.16 25.38
C LEU A 348 0.14 13.41 25.65
N LYS A 349 0.52 13.52 26.93
CA LYS A 349 1.91 13.71 27.33
C LYS A 349 2.78 12.47 27.09
N ASN A 350 2.21 11.29 27.25
CA ASN A 350 2.96 10.03 27.24
C ASN A 350 2.97 9.31 25.88
N CYS A 351 1.98 9.57 25.00
CA CYS A 351 1.90 8.91 23.69
C CYS A 351 2.98 9.38 22.69
N GLY A 352 3.63 10.51 22.96
CA GLY A 352 4.73 11.03 22.14
C GLY A 352 4.31 11.73 20.85
N SER A 353 3.02 11.73 20.49
CA SER A 353 2.44 12.41 19.31
C SER A 353 1.29 13.36 19.65
N GLY A 354 1.22 13.81 20.90
CA GLY A 354 0.11 14.64 21.40
C GLY A 354 -0.10 15.95 20.62
N ASP A 355 0.95 16.51 20.05
CA ASP A 355 0.92 17.70 19.18
C ASP A 355 0.09 17.46 17.90
N VAL A 356 0.24 16.29 17.29
CA VAL A 356 -0.48 15.90 16.07
C VAL A 356 -1.89 15.44 16.41
N LEU A 357 -2.03 14.57 17.42
CA LEU A 357 -3.32 13.98 17.80
C LEU A 357 -4.35 15.05 18.19
N LEU A 358 -3.92 16.06 18.97
CA LEU A 358 -4.81 17.11 19.43
C LEU A 358 -5.33 17.96 18.27
N LYS A 359 -4.47 18.25 17.27
CA LYS A 359 -4.86 18.96 16.06
C LYS A 359 -5.80 18.14 15.18
N ILE A 360 -5.54 16.85 15.00
CA ILE A 360 -6.43 15.95 14.25
C ILE A 360 -7.83 15.96 14.85
N VAL A 361 -7.91 15.73 16.16
CA VAL A 361 -9.17 15.73 16.90
C VAL A 361 -9.86 17.10 16.84
N LYS A 362 -9.12 18.21 16.94
CA LYS A 362 -9.70 19.56 16.85
C LYS A 362 -10.45 19.79 15.55
N VAL A 363 -9.88 19.34 14.42
CA VAL A 363 -10.50 19.50 13.10
C VAL A 363 -11.66 18.53 12.93
N GLU A 364 -11.53 17.28 13.36
CA GLU A 364 -12.62 16.30 13.29
C GLU A 364 -13.79 16.62 14.23
N HIS A 365 -13.53 17.24 15.39
CA HIS A 365 -14.54 17.64 16.37
C HIS A 365 -15.02 19.09 16.21
N ALA A 366 -14.55 19.84 15.20
CA ALA A 366 -15.11 21.15 14.88
C ALA A 366 -16.63 21.08 14.58
N GLU A 367 -17.14 19.88 14.25
CA GLU A 367 -18.55 19.58 14.04
C GLU A 367 -19.33 19.21 15.32
N MET A 368 -18.65 19.04 16.48
CA MET A 368 -19.26 18.74 17.79
C MET A 368 -18.89 19.80 18.85
N PRO A 369 -19.77 20.80 19.11
CA PRO A 369 -19.46 21.94 19.97
C PRO A 369 -19.25 21.59 21.46
N GLU A 370 -19.75 20.44 21.93
CA GLU A 370 -19.63 20.01 23.34
C GLU A 370 -18.19 19.60 23.71
N ALA A 371 -17.48 18.95 22.79
CA ALA A 371 -16.09 18.51 22.96
C ALA A 371 -15.08 19.68 22.88
N LYS A 372 -15.50 20.83 22.34
CA LYS A 372 -14.63 21.98 22.07
C LYS A 372 -13.98 22.55 23.33
N ASN A 373 -14.73 22.64 24.42
CA ASN A 373 -14.19 23.17 25.68
C ASN A 373 -13.10 22.27 26.26
N VAL A 374 -13.29 20.94 26.19
CA VAL A 374 -12.30 19.95 26.62
C VAL A 374 -11.01 20.10 25.81
N VAL A 375 -11.12 20.21 24.48
CA VAL A 375 -9.96 20.40 23.59
C VAL A 375 -9.20 21.69 23.90
N THR A 376 -9.89 22.82 24.07
CA THR A 376 -9.26 24.11 24.42
C THR A 376 -8.47 24.02 25.72
N VAL A 377 -9.06 23.41 26.76
CA VAL A 377 -8.39 23.24 28.06
C VAL A 377 -7.16 22.34 27.94
N LEU A 378 -7.23 21.28 27.14
CA LEU A 378 -6.07 20.42 26.88
C LEU A 378 -4.97 21.17 26.12
N GLU A 379 -5.31 22.02 25.15
CA GLU A 379 -4.34 22.86 24.45
C GLU A 379 -3.61 23.82 25.40
N GLU A 380 -4.32 24.46 26.33
CA GLU A 380 -3.74 25.35 27.33
C GLU A 380 -2.74 24.59 28.23
N PHE A 381 -3.14 23.44 28.78
CA PHE A 381 -2.25 22.63 29.62
C PHE A 381 -1.02 22.10 28.86
N MET A 382 -1.19 21.72 27.60
CA MET A 382 -0.09 21.28 26.75
C MET A 382 0.88 22.44 26.42
N LYS A 383 0.38 23.67 26.25
CA LYS A 383 1.20 24.86 26.00
C LYS A 383 1.94 25.35 27.24
N GLU A 384 1.29 25.38 28.41
CA GLU A 384 1.91 25.82 29.67
C GLU A 384 3.13 24.97 30.05
N THR A 385 3.09 23.67 29.75
CA THR A 385 4.17 22.74 30.07
C THR A 385 5.33 22.79 29.07
N ALA A 386 5.13 23.33 27.86
CA ALA A 386 6.19 23.47 26.86
C ALA A 386 7.12 24.69 27.11
N VAL A 387 6.72 25.59 28.01
CA VAL A 387 7.45 26.83 28.37
C VAL A 387 8.23 26.69 29.69
N ALA A 388 7.99 25.62 30.45
CA ALA A 388 8.68 25.28 31.70
C ALA A 388 9.72 24.19 31.46
#